data_AF-A0A959WGG8-F1
#
_entry.id   AF-A0A959WGG8-F1
#
_cell.length_a   1.000
_cell.length_b   1.000
_cell.length_c   1.000
_cell.angle_alpha   90.00
_cell.angle_beta   90.00
_cell.angle_gamma   90.00
#
_symmetry.space_group_name_H-M   'P 1'
#
loop_
_entity.id
_entity.type
_entity.pdbx_description
1 polymer ?
#
loop_
_entity_poly.entity_id
_entity_poly.type
_entity_poly.pdbx_seq_one_letter_code
_entity_poly.pdbx_strand_id
1 'polypeptide(L)'
;MEGASEESVLYGEPSPGVRLITINRPEARNAIGPVESRALFDFLGRFRDDDSANALVITGTGTEAFCAGADLKSVLAQYDPDSGGEPLFDGDDLDAAPIPREGNIGPTRWTGIGKPVIAAVNGAAYAGGLEWACFAHIRVADQHASFGVTCRRWNVGLGDGGTQRLPRMIGMSRALDLIITGRVIGAREAERIGLVNEVTESGRCLSRSLELAASISALPQPALRTDLEAALRGFGRPLEQGLEIERELFNSLLDQPEIRTGTRAFVDRDHPDRISGAPPLYLPAAAYAFAEKAHRGQPGRHGQGAFIDHPVLVARITVEHGGDEFAESAAYLHDTVEKADVTAEDIDAKFGPEMRDLVIALGQDPGISDRAERRADHRHRVAVAGERALLVYLSDRLAGIEAMLERIETGDDPSELEANRRLGLWRGDVEALSGTSPPPGLVADISDRLDRLERLIS
;
A
#
# COMPACT_ATOMS: atom_id res chain seq x y z
N MET A 1 13.37 1.79 -33.40
CA MET A 1 14.63 2.33 -32.85
C MET A 1 14.62 3.82 -33.16
N GLU A 2 13.87 4.58 -32.36
CA GLU A 2 13.99 6.05 -32.33
C GLU A 2 15.25 6.38 -31.54
N GLY A 3 16.01 7.37 -32.01
CA GLY A 3 17.34 7.70 -31.51
C GLY A 3 17.33 7.91 -29.99
N ALA A 4 18.13 7.12 -29.27
CA ALA A 4 18.36 7.36 -27.86
C ALA A 4 18.98 8.77 -27.72
N SER A 5 18.44 9.59 -26.83
CA SER A 5 19.00 10.90 -26.50
C SER A 5 20.44 10.73 -25.99
N GLU A 6 21.36 11.54 -26.50
CA GLU A 6 22.76 11.59 -26.03
C GLU A 6 22.91 12.30 -24.68
N GLU A 7 21.85 12.92 -24.16
CA GLU A 7 21.86 13.62 -22.87
C GLU A 7 21.89 12.63 -21.69
N SER A 8 22.77 12.88 -20.73
CA SER A 8 22.96 12.03 -19.55
C SER A 8 21.88 12.20 -18.46
N VAL A 9 21.06 13.24 -18.55
CA VAL A 9 19.86 13.45 -17.74
C VAL A 9 18.78 14.02 -18.65
N LEU A 10 17.55 13.50 -18.54
CA LEU A 10 16.41 13.91 -19.36
C LEU A 10 15.37 14.63 -18.51
N TYR A 11 14.68 15.61 -19.09
CA TYR A 11 13.54 16.31 -18.50
C TYR A 11 12.30 16.16 -19.37
N GLY A 12 11.23 15.60 -18.82
CA GLY A 12 9.99 15.30 -19.54
C GLY A 12 8.74 15.85 -18.86
N GLU A 13 7.65 15.91 -19.62
CA GLU A 13 6.32 16.37 -19.20
C GLU A 13 5.26 15.31 -19.56
N PRO A 14 5.21 14.18 -18.84
CA PRO A 14 4.41 13.02 -19.23
C PRO A 14 2.89 13.26 -19.19
N SER A 15 2.44 14.24 -18.41
CA SER A 15 1.04 14.67 -18.33
C SER A 15 0.95 16.09 -17.73
N PRO A 16 -0.21 16.77 -17.84
CA PRO A 16 -0.39 18.10 -17.25
C PRO A 16 -0.06 18.13 -15.75
N GLY A 17 0.74 19.10 -15.33
CA GLY A 17 1.16 19.22 -13.93
C GLY A 17 2.29 18.28 -13.52
N VAL A 18 2.65 17.28 -14.32
CA VAL A 18 3.69 16.30 -13.98
C VAL A 18 4.98 16.60 -14.73
N ARG A 19 6.09 16.54 -14.01
CA ARG A 19 7.46 16.58 -14.56
C ARG A 19 8.16 15.26 -14.27
N LEU A 20 9.07 14.88 -15.15
CA LEU A 20 9.88 13.67 -15.04
C LEU A 20 11.35 14.03 -15.22
N ILE A 21 12.17 13.71 -14.23
CA ILE A 21 13.64 13.71 -14.36
C ILE A 21 14.09 12.25 -14.47
N THR A 22 14.85 11.95 -15.51
CA THR A 22 15.40 10.61 -15.74
C THR A 22 16.91 10.67 -15.83
N ILE A 23 17.62 9.99 -14.93
CA ILE A 23 19.08 9.83 -15.04
C ILE A 23 19.34 8.78 -16.14
N ASN A 24 20.04 9.20 -17.20
CA ASN A 24 20.21 8.47 -18.46
C ASN A 24 21.69 8.11 -18.68
N ARG A 25 22.27 7.36 -17.73
CA ARG A 25 23.64 6.82 -17.82
C ARG A 25 23.67 5.33 -17.44
N PRO A 26 22.91 4.47 -18.14
CA PRO A 26 22.79 3.05 -17.76
C PRO A 26 24.15 2.34 -17.77
N GLU A 27 25.07 2.72 -18.66
CA GLU A 27 26.44 2.21 -18.73
C GLU A 27 27.28 2.49 -17.48
N ALA A 28 26.95 3.55 -16.74
CA ALA A 28 27.54 3.91 -15.46
C ALA A 28 26.60 3.65 -14.28
N ARG A 29 25.55 2.82 -14.47
CA ARG A 29 24.52 2.54 -13.46
C ARG A 29 23.88 3.81 -12.89
N ASN A 30 23.66 4.80 -13.76
CA ASN A 30 23.08 6.09 -13.41
C ASN A 30 23.86 6.82 -12.31
N ALA A 31 25.19 6.65 -12.28
CA ALA A 31 26.07 7.44 -11.41
C ALA A 31 26.07 8.92 -11.84
N ILE A 32 26.18 9.80 -10.85
CA ILE A 32 26.11 11.25 -11.03
C ILE A 32 27.53 11.81 -11.04
N GLY A 33 27.98 12.23 -12.22
CA GLY A 33 29.19 13.01 -12.42
C GLY A 33 28.90 14.52 -12.47
N PRO A 34 29.89 15.33 -12.88
CA PRO A 34 29.79 16.79 -12.90
C PRO A 34 28.70 17.30 -13.85
N VAL A 35 28.59 16.70 -15.05
CA VAL A 35 27.59 17.05 -16.06
C VAL A 35 26.18 16.76 -15.56
N GLU A 36 25.96 15.57 -15.01
CA GLU A 36 24.66 15.16 -14.47
C GLU A 36 24.27 16.01 -13.26
N SER A 37 25.23 16.31 -12.37
CA SER A 37 25.00 17.16 -11.21
C SER A 37 24.47 18.54 -11.62
N ARG A 38 25.12 19.20 -12.60
CA ARG A 38 24.67 20.48 -13.17
C ARG A 38 23.29 20.39 -13.81
N ALA A 39 23.02 19.34 -14.59
CA ALA A 39 21.71 19.13 -15.20
C ALA A 39 20.60 18.92 -14.15
N LEU A 40 20.88 18.18 -13.08
CA LEU A 40 19.95 17.97 -11.97
C LEU A 40 19.67 19.26 -11.20
N PHE A 41 20.66 20.14 -11.05
CA PHE A 41 20.46 21.49 -10.50
C PHE A 41 19.50 22.32 -11.36
N ASP A 42 19.75 22.38 -12.67
CA ASP A 42 18.94 23.14 -13.62
C ASP A 42 17.50 22.62 -13.65
N PHE A 43 17.33 21.30 -13.84
CA PHE A 43 16.01 20.68 -13.98
C PHE A 43 15.17 20.75 -12.71
N LEU A 44 15.77 20.59 -11.53
CA LEU A 44 15.03 20.74 -10.28
C LEU A 44 14.70 22.22 -10.00
N GLY A 45 15.59 23.15 -10.37
CA GLY A 45 15.31 24.59 -10.34
C GLY A 45 14.12 24.94 -11.25
N ARG A 46 14.13 24.45 -12.49
CA ARG A 46 13.02 24.58 -13.44
C ARG A 46 11.71 24.05 -12.84
N PHE A 47 11.71 22.86 -12.24
CA PHE A 47 10.52 22.30 -11.60
C PHE A 47 10.01 23.17 -10.43
N ARG A 48 10.92 23.63 -9.57
CA ARG A 48 10.59 24.49 -8.42
C ARG A 48 9.90 25.76 -8.88
N ASP A 49 10.42 26.39 -9.93
CA ASP A 49 10.00 27.72 -10.38
C ASP A 49 8.88 27.71 -11.45
N ASP A 50 8.49 26.52 -11.95
CA ASP A 50 7.41 26.35 -12.93
C ASP A 50 6.03 26.30 -12.28
N ASP A 51 5.24 27.38 -12.39
CA ASP A 51 3.89 27.48 -11.83
C ASP A 51 2.92 26.43 -12.38
N SER A 52 3.17 25.91 -13.58
CA SER A 52 2.35 24.86 -14.19
C SER A 52 2.71 23.45 -13.71
N ALA A 53 3.82 23.29 -12.98
CA ALA A 53 4.25 22.02 -12.41
C ALA A 53 3.69 21.83 -10.99
N ASN A 54 3.12 20.65 -10.76
CA ASN A 54 2.48 20.23 -9.52
C ASN A 54 3.26 19.10 -8.83
N ALA A 55 3.74 18.11 -9.58
CA ALA A 55 4.49 16.98 -9.04
C ALA A 55 5.68 16.62 -9.93
N LEU A 56 6.76 16.17 -9.30
CA LEU A 56 7.94 15.64 -9.97
C LEU A 56 8.06 14.14 -9.71
N VAL A 57 8.33 13.36 -10.75
CA VAL A 57 8.85 12.00 -10.65
C VAL A 57 10.33 12.00 -11.01
N ILE A 58 11.16 11.30 -10.25
CA ILE A 58 12.56 11.04 -10.59
C ILE A 58 12.82 9.52 -10.70
N THR A 59 13.57 9.11 -11.72
CA THR A 59 13.94 7.69 -11.97
C THR A 59 15.33 7.58 -12.61
N GLY A 60 15.90 6.37 -12.63
CA GLY A 60 16.99 6.01 -13.53
C GLY A 60 16.48 5.32 -14.80
N THR A 61 17.28 5.29 -15.85
CA THR A 61 17.05 4.42 -17.01
C THR A 61 17.43 2.97 -16.74
N GLY A 62 16.85 2.04 -17.50
CA GLY A 62 17.08 0.60 -17.35
C GLY A 62 16.40 0.00 -16.12
N THR A 63 16.88 -1.17 -15.68
CA THR A 63 16.34 -1.91 -14.52
C THR A 63 17.41 -2.26 -13.49
N GLU A 64 18.68 -1.93 -13.73
CA GLU A 64 19.76 -2.30 -12.82
C GLU A 64 19.91 -1.31 -11.67
N ALA A 65 19.77 -0.01 -11.96
CA ALA A 65 20.06 1.06 -11.01
C ALA A 65 19.08 2.22 -11.19
N PHE A 66 18.52 2.65 -10.06
CA PHE A 66 17.97 3.99 -9.95
C PHE A 66 19.10 5.01 -10.01
N CYS A 67 20.09 4.86 -9.12
CA CYS A 67 21.31 5.64 -9.10
C CYS A 67 22.35 4.95 -8.20
N ALA A 68 23.56 4.74 -8.72
CA ALA A 68 24.67 4.14 -7.96
C ALA A 68 25.40 5.13 -7.03
N GLY A 69 25.02 6.41 -7.03
CA GLY A 69 25.67 7.48 -6.27
C GLY A 69 26.58 8.35 -7.13
N ALA A 70 27.55 9.01 -6.50
CA ALA A 70 28.53 9.83 -7.21
C ALA A 70 29.41 8.98 -8.15
N ASP A 71 29.80 9.53 -9.30
CA ASP A 71 30.77 8.91 -10.19
C ASP A 71 32.16 8.88 -9.51
N LEU A 72 32.61 7.70 -9.09
CA LEU A 72 33.87 7.55 -8.36
C LEU A 72 35.10 7.93 -9.19
N LYS A 73 35.02 7.93 -10.54
CA LYS A 73 36.11 8.45 -11.37
C LYS A 73 36.27 9.96 -11.18
N SER A 74 35.16 10.67 -11.07
CA SER A 74 35.14 12.10 -10.78
C SER A 74 35.50 12.40 -9.33
N VAL A 75 35.12 11.54 -8.38
CA VAL A 75 35.62 11.64 -6.99
C VAL A 75 37.14 11.47 -6.95
N LEU A 76 37.70 10.50 -7.66
CA LEU A 76 39.15 10.29 -7.71
C LEU A 76 39.86 11.49 -8.33
N ALA A 77 39.34 12.02 -9.45
CA ALA A 77 39.88 13.21 -10.11
C ALA A 77 39.93 14.46 -9.22
N GLN A 78 39.11 14.53 -8.17
CA GLN A 78 39.17 15.60 -7.19
C GLN A 78 40.45 15.59 -6.35
N TYR A 79 41.00 14.41 -6.07
CA TYR A 79 42.16 14.23 -5.19
C TYR A 79 43.42 13.81 -5.94
N ASP A 80 43.26 13.33 -7.17
CA ASP A 80 44.33 12.92 -8.06
C ASP A 80 44.08 13.50 -9.46
N PRO A 81 44.61 14.71 -9.74
CA PRO A 81 44.47 15.37 -11.05
C PRO A 81 45.02 14.54 -12.22
N ASP A 82 45.94 13.60 -11.95
CA ASP A 82 46.55 12.73 -12.96
C ASP A 82 45.68 11.51 -13.29
N SER A 83 44.55 11.31 -12.59
CA SER A 83 43.63 10.18 -12.80
C SER A 83 42.84 10.24 -14.11
N GLY A 84 42.87 11.37 -14.82
CA GLY A 84 42.26 11.53 -16.15
C GLY A 84 40.73 11.65 -16.16
N GLY A 85 40.10 11.83 -15.00
CA GLY A 85 38.67 12.16 -14.89
C GLY A 85 38.43 13.67 -14.74
N GLU A 86 37.17 14.10 -14.88
CA GLU A 86 36.77 15.45 -14.51
C GLU A 86 36.35 15.49 -13.03
N PRO A 87 36.87 16.43 -12.22
CA PRO A 87 36.51 16.55 -10.81
C PRO A 87 35.02 16.90 -10.64
N LEU A 88 34.42 16.44 -9.53
CA LEU A 88 32.99 16.68 -9.25
C LEU A 88 32.65 18.16 -9.09
N PHE A 89 33.61 18.99 -8.68
CA PHE A 89 33.41 20.43 -8.47
C PHE A 89 34.64 21.23 -8.90
N ASP A 90 34.39 22.50 -9.21
CA ASP A 90 35.42 23.45 -9.62
C ASP A 90 36.15 23.99 -8.37
N GLY A 91 37.47 23.76 -8.28
CA GLY A 91 38.32 24.37 -7.25
C GLY A 91 39.41 23.43 -6.70
N ASP A 92 40.62 23.97 -6.56
CA ASP A 92 41.79 23.26 -6.01
C ASP A 92 41.92 23.42 -4.48
N ASP A 93 41.14 24.34 -3.89
CA ASP A 93 41.21 24.68 -2.47
C ASP A 93 40.13 23.93 -1.67
N LEU A 94 40.50 22.75 -1.20
CA LEU A 94 39.65 21.91 -0.34
C LEU A 94 39.37 22.55 1.04
N ASP A 95 40.07 23.63 1.41
CA ASP A 95 39.85 24.38 2.66
C ASP A 95 38.85 25.55 2.46
N ALA A 96 38.56 25.95 1.22
CA ALA A 96 37.71 27.10 0.89
C ALA A 96 36.20 26.81 0.83
N ALA A 97 35.77 25.60 1.23
CA ALA A 97 34.43 25.01 1.07
C ALA A 97 34.24 24.20 -0.23
N PRO A 98 34.72 22.94 -0.28
CA PRO A 98 34.73 22.12 -1.49
C PRO A 98 33.35 21.62 -1.93
N ILE A 99 32.34 21.69 -1.07
CA ILE A 99 30.98 21.17 -1.33
C ILE A 99 30.03 22.35 -1.51
N PRO A 100 29.34 22.50 -2.66
CA PRO A 100 28.29 23.48 -2.82
C PRO A 100 27.30 23.36 -1.66
N ARG A 101 26.85 24.50 -1.10
CA ARG A 101 25.90 24.52 0.01
C ARG A 101 24.63 23.73 -0.32
N GLU A 102 24.34 23.64 -1.60
CA GLU A 102 23.17 23.03 -2.21
C GLU A 102 23.31 21.52 -2.50
N GLY A 103 24.53 20.97 -2.57
CA GLY A 103 24.83 19.53 -2.75
C GLY A 103 25.89 19.24 -3.82
N ASN A 104 26.49 18.04 -3.79
CA ASN A 104 27.56 17.62 -4.73
C ASN A 104 27.04 16.83 -5.93
N ILE A 105 26.00 16.02 -5.73
CA ILE A 105 25.38 15.20 -6.79
C ILE A 105 23.99 15.74 -7.14
N GLY A 106 23.88 17.06 -7.17
CA GLY A 106 22.67 17.82 -7.41
C GLY A 106 22.08 18.48 -6.15
N PRO A 107 20.92 19.13 -6.27
CA PRO A 107 20.31 20.00 -5.24
C PRO A 107 19.64 19.27 -4.07
N THR A 108 20.06 18.04 -3.74
CA THR A 108 19.41 17.25 -2.69
C THR A 108 19.52 17.87 -1.30
N ARG A 109 20.34 18.91 -1.06
CA ARG A 109 20.32 19.67 0.21
C ARG A 109 19.25 20.76 0.25
N TRP A 110 18.52 21.00 -0.84
CA TRP A 110 17.39 21.93 -0.85
C TRP A 110 16.25 21.44 0.05
N THR A 111 15.61 22.37 0.73
CA THR A 111 14.44 22.13 1.61
C THR A 111 13.20 22.91 1.17
N GLY A 112 13.32 23.76 0.14
CA GLY A 112 12.28 24.69 -0.30
C GLY A 112 11.68 24.39 -1.67
N ILE A 113 11.49 23.11 -2.03
CA ILE A 113 10.83 22.76 -3.30
C ILE A 113 9.35 23.10 -3.28
N GLY A 114 8.69 22.97 -2.11
CA GLY A 114 7.28 23.35 -1.92
C GLY A 114 6.28 22.54 -2.75
N LYS A 115 6.72 21.51 -3.48
CA LYS A 115 5.92 20.68 -4.38
C LYS A 115 6.25 19.19 -4.19
N PRO A 116 5.28 18.28 -4.36
CA PRO A 116 5.49 16.83 -4.33
C PRO A 116 6.62 16.33 -5.23
N VAL A 117 7.39 15.37 -4.71
CA VAL A 117 8.50 14.71 -5.40
C VAL A 117 8.39 13.22 -5.09
N ILE A 118 8.37 12.39 -6.13
CA ILE A 118 8.22 10.94 -6.05
C ILE A 118 9.47 10.30 -6.68
N ALA A 119 10.13 9.39 -5.97
CA ALA A 119 11.19 8.57 -6.54
C ALA A 119 10.61 7.23 -7.02
N ALA A 120 10.70 6.98 -8.33
CA ALA A 120 10.46 5.67 -8.92
C ALA A 120 11.78 4.88 -8.90
N VAL A 121 11.95 4.01 -7.90
CA VAL A 121 13.20 3.31 -7.66
C VAL A 121 13.20 1.99 -8.43
N ASN A 122 13.67 2.06 -9.68
CA ASN A 122 13.70 0.99 -10.67
C ASN A 122 14.90 0.01 -10.55
N GLY A 123 15.65 0.05 -9.45
CA GLY A 123 16.86 -0.76 -9.28
C GLY A 123 17.66 -0.36 -8.03
N ALA A 124 18.97 -0.54 -8.06
CA ALA A 124 19.86 -0.11 -6.97
C ALA A 124 19.82 1.41 -6.72
N ALA A 125 19.59 1.82 -5.47
CA ALA A 125 19.69 3.18 -4.96
C ALA A 125 20.75 3.23 -3.84
N TYR A 126 21.97 3.57 -4.23
CA TYR A 126 23.16 3.40 -3.38
C TYR A 126 23.88 4.70 -3.10
N ALA A 127 24.34 4.86 -1.86
CA ALA A 127 25.08 6.04 -1.41
C ALA A 127 24.35 7.33 -1.82
N GLY A 128 24.92 8.11 -2.74
CA GLY A 128 24.26 9.28 -3.29
C GLY A 128 22.89 9.03 -3.94
N GLY A 129 22.68 7.88 -4.56
CA GLY A 129 21.37 7.48 -5.07
C GLY A 129 20.36 7.21 -3.96
N LEU A 130 20.81 6.72 -2.81
CA LEU A 130 19.96 6.63 -1.60
C LEU A 130 19.61 8.03 -1.09
N GLU A 131 20.52 9.00 -1.18
CA GLU A 131 20.25 10.39 -0.80
C GLU A 131 19.19 11.03 -1.70
N TRP A 132 19.20 10.76 -3.00
CA TRP A 132 18.12 11.13 -3.93
C TRP A 132 16.79 10.44 -3.62
N ALA A 133 16.80 9.14 -3.28
CA ALA A 133 15.59 8.45 -2.84
C ALA A 133 15.02 9.08 -1.55
N CYS A 134 15.90 9.40 -0.58
CA CYS A 134 15.50 10.05 0.67
C CYS A 134 15.10 11.52 0.48
N PHE A 135 15.57 12.18 -0.59
CA PHE A 135 15.18 13.54 -0.94
C PHE A 135 13.72 13.62 -1.39
N ALA A 136 13.22 12.61 -2.12
CA ALA A 136 11.83 12.54 -2.52
C ALA A 136 10.90 12.50 -1.30
N HIS A 137 9.65 12.95 -1.46
CA HIS A 137 8.63 12.86 -0.42
C HIS A 137 8.04 11.44 -0.35
N ILE A 138 7.86 10.81 -1.51
CA ILE A 138 7.31 9.47 -1.67
C ILE A 138 8.30 8.61 -2.46
N ARG A 139 8.44 7.32 -2.12
CA ARG A 139 9.21 6.34 -2.91
C ARG A 139 8.32 5.17 -3.31
N VAL A 140 8.25 4.89 -4.60
CA VAL A 140 7.68 3.65 -5.15
C VAL A 140 8.84 2.84 -5.70
N ALA A 141 9.00 1.60 -5.25
CA ALA A 141 10.16 0.78 -5.61
C ALA A 141 9.72 -0.50 -6.32
N ASP A 142 10.45 -0.89 -7.35
CA ASP A 142 10.29 -2.24 -7.89
C ASP A 142 10.72 -3.28 -6.85
N GLN A 143 10.10 -4.47 -6.85
CA GLN A 143 10.40 -5.53 -5.88
C GLN A 143 11.87 -5.99 -5.86
N HIS A 144 12.59 -5.81 -6.97
CA HIS A 144 14.01 -6.13 -7.10
C HIS A 144 14.94 -4.96 -6.74
N ALA A 145 14.40 -3.79 -6.43
CA ALA A 145 15.17 -2.64 -6.00
C ALA A 145 15.90 -2.92 -4.68
N SER A 146 17.04 -2.25 -4.51
CA SER A 146 17.90 -2.42 -3.35
C SER A 146 18.49 -1.10 -2.89
N PHE A 147 18.69 -0.97 -1.58
CA PHE A 147 19.07 0.27 -0.93
C PHE A 147 20.26 0.05 -0.01
N GLY A 148 21.16 1.03 0.08
CA GLY A 148 22.28 0.93 1.00
C GLY A 148 23.21 2.14 0.99
N VAL A 149 23.77 2.43 2.16
CA VAL A 149 24.84 3.42 2.31
C VAL A 149 26.13 2.75 1.86
N THR A 150 26.41 2.68 0.55
CA THR A 150 27.55 1.90 0.05
C THR A 150 28.86 2.71 -0.11
N CYS A 151 28.85 4.00 0.20
CA CYS A 151 30.04 4.84 0.11
C CYS A 151 31.12 4.49 1.15
N ARG A 152 30.74 3.98 2.34
CA ARG A 152 31.66 3.52 3.42
C ARG A 152 32.80 2.57 3.01
N ARG A 153 32.61 1.73 1.98
CA ARG A 153 33.63 0.77 1.50
C ARG A 153 34.83 1.49 0.89
N TRP A 154 34.63 2.74 0.49
CA TRP A 154 35.57 3.56 -0.26
C TRP A 154 36.00 4.80 0.53
N ASN A 155 35.74 4.82 1.85
CA ASN A 155 35.98 5.98 2.71
C ASN A 155 35.28 7.27 2.24
N VAL A 156 34.14 7.12 1.56
CA VAL A 156 33.28 8.24 1.15
C VAL A 156 32.10 8.30 2.12
N GLY A 157 31.83 9.48 2.67
CA GLY A 157 30.68 9.73 3.56
C GLY A 157 29.39 10.01 2.80
N LEU A 158 28.26 9.99 3.51
CA LEU A 158 27.03 10.65 3.06
C LEU A 158 27.20 12.16 3.22
N GLY A 159 27.01 12.92 2.14
CA GLY A 159 27.29 14.37 2.10
C GLY A 159 26.08 15.24 1.78
N ASP A 160 25.02 14.63 1.25
CA ASP A 160 23.93 15.31 0.53
C ASP A 160 22.57 15.07 1.20
N GLY A 161 22.62 14.98 2.53
CA GLY A 161 21.46 14.87 3.41
C GLY A 161 21.13 13.46 3.87
N GLY A 162 21.85 12.42 3.45
CA GLY A 162 21.61 11.04 3.85
C GLY A 162 21.69 10.82 5.36
N THR A 163 22.67 11.43 6.03
CA THR A 163 22.80 11.37 7.50
C THR A 163 21.66 12.09 8.24
N GLN A 164 20.86 12.88 7.53
CA GLN A 164 19.78 13.68 8.11
C GLN A 164 18.41 13.11 7.77
N ARG A 165 18.13 12.81 6.49
CA ARG A 165 16.82 12.34 6.05
C ARG A 165 16.58 10.88 6.42
N LEU A 166 17.58 10.01 6.25
CA LEU A 166 17.40 8.58 6.53
C LEU A 166 17.00 8.32 8.00
N PRO A 167 17.67 8.86 9.05
CA PRO A 167 17.23 8.67 10.43
C PRO A 167 15.85 9.25 10.75
N ARG A 168 15.41 10.30 10.04
CA ARG A 168 14.10 10.92 10.23
C ARG A 168 12.98 10.08 9.61
N MET A 169 13.29 9.30 8.59
CA MET A 169 12.34 8.41 7.92
C MET A 169 12.18 7.07 8.64
N ILE A 170 13.30 6.40 8.96
CA ILE A 170 13.28 5.00 9.45
C ILE A 170 13.66 4.85 10.92
N GLY A 171 13.80 5.97 11.63
CA GLY A 171 14.30 6.02 12.99
C GLY A 171 15.82 5.84 13.09
N MET A 172 16.40 6.40 14.15
CA MET A 172 17.85 6.45 14.34
C MET A 172 18.51 5.07 14.36
N SER A 173 17.90 4.08 15.02
CA SER A 173 18.48 2.74 15.14
C SER A 173 18.63 2.02 13.79
N ARG A 174 17.58 2.01 12.96
CA ARG A 174 17.63 1.40 11.63
C ARG A 174 18.55 2.16 10.68
N ALA A 175 18.55 3.49 10.75
CA ALA A 175 19.45 4.29 9.95
C ALA A 175 20.92 4.06 10.32
N LEU A 176 21.27 3.99 11.60
CA LEU A 176 22.65 3.72 12.04
C LEU A 176 23.12 2.32 11.63
N ASP A 177 22.25 1.31 11.67
CA ASP A 177 22.57 -0.02 11.12
C ASP A 177 22.99 0.09 9.64
N LEU A 178 22.20 0.75 8.79
CA LEU A 178 22.54 0.94 7.39
C LEU A 178 23.78 1.81 7.19
N ILE A 179 23.93 2.90 7.94
CA ILE A 179 25.04 3.85 7.82
C ILE A 179 26.36 3.22 8.25
N ILE A 180 26.39 2.52 9.39
CA ILE A 180 27.61 1.95 9.97
C ILE A 180 28.05 0.70 9.21
N THR A 181 27.12 -0.23 8.98
CA THR A 181 27.45 -1.50 8.32
C THR A 181 27.58 -1.34 6.81
N GLY A 182 26.85 -0.36 6.24
CA GLY A 182 26.65 -0.24 4.81
C GLY A 182 26.04 -1.51 4.18
N ARG A 183 25.29 -2.31 4.95
CA ARG A 183 24.58 -3.47 4.41
C ARG A 183 23.54 -3.01 3.39
N VAL A 184 23.23 -3.91 2.46
CA VAL A 184 22.19 -3.67 1.43
C VAL A 184 20.89 -4.32 1.91
N ILE A 185 19.78 -3.63 1.68
CA ILE A 185 18.42 -4.13 1.95
C ILE A 185 17.61 -4.16 0.65
N GLY A 186 16.68 -5.12 0.56
CA GLY A 186 15.74 -5.20 -0.55
C GLY A 186 14.48 -4.36 -0.32
N ALA A 187 13.68 -4.18 -1.38
CA ALA A 187 12.46 -3.36 -1.38
C ALA A 187 11.46 -3.69 -0.25
N ARG A 188 11.19 -4.98 0.03
CA ARG A 188 10.27 -5.38 1.11
C ARG A 188 10.77 -5.02 2.50
N GLU A 189 12.08 -5.13 2.76
CA GLU A 189 12.62 -4.66 4.04
C GLU A 189 12.53 -3.12 4.12
N ALA A 190 12.87 -2.44 3.02
CA ALA A 190 12.80 -0.98 2.93
C ALA A 190 11.38 -0.45 3.19
N GLU A 191 10.35 -1.10 2.64
CA GLU A 191 8.93 -0.79 2.90
C GLU A 191 8.59 -1.00 4.38
N ARG A 192 8.91 -2.19 4.92
CA ARG A 192 8.61 -2.56 6.32
C ARG A 192 9.21 -1.59 7.34
N ILE A 193 10.36 -0.97 7.04
CA ILE A 193 11.01 -0.01 7.95
C ILE A 193 10.64 1.46 7.67
N GLY A 194 9.76 1.72 6.69
CA GLY A 194 9.30 3.07 6.34
C GLY A 194 10.23 3.84 5.39
N LEU A 195 11.20 3.18 4.75
CA LEU A 195 12.02 3.80 3.69
C LEU A 195 11.24 3.88 2.38
N VAL A 196 10.47 2.85 2.01
CA VAL A 196 9.66 2.80 0.78
C VAL A 196 8.18 2.89 1.13
N ASN A 197 7.39 3.61 0.32
CA ASN A 197 5.96 3.78 0.54
C ASN A 197 5.12 2.68 -0.15
N GLU A 198 5.57 2.20 -1.30
CA GLU A 198 4.88 1.17 -2.07
C GLU A 198 5.91 0.31 -2.84
N VAL A 199 5.74 -1.01 -2.79
CA VAL A 199 6.53 -1.97 -3.60
C VAL A 199 5.68 -2.49 -4.76
N THR A 200 6.18 -2.37 -5.99
CA THR A 200 5.52 -2.87 -7.20
C THR A 200 6.22 -4.10 -7.76
N GLU A 201 5.57 -4.79 -8.71
CA GLU A 201 6.28 -5.72 -9.59
C GLU A 201 7.42 -5.01 -10.34
N SER A 202 8.43 -5.77 -10.74
CA SER A 202 9.60 -5.24 -11.47
C SER A 202 9.20 -4.57 -12.79
N GLY A 203 9.70 -3.37 -13.05
CA GLY A 203 9.40 -2.57 -14.24
C GLY A 203 8.12 -1.76 -14.15
N ARG A 204 7.46 -1.70 -12.98
CA ARG A 204 6.16 -1.01 -12.80
C ARG A 204 6.25 0.23 -11.92
N CYS A 205 7.35 0.45 -11.20
CA CYS A 205 7.47 1.58 -10.29
C CYS A 205 7.32 2.94 -10.98
N LEU A 206 7.82 3.11 -12.21
CA LEU A 206 7.69 4.36 -12.97
C LEU A 206 6.25 4.63 -13.38
N SER A 207 5.56 3.66 -14.00
CA SER A 207 4.15 3.82 -14.38
C SER A 207 3.29 4.14 -13.16
N ARG A 208 3.53 3.42 -12.06
CA ARG A 208 2.82 3.65 -10.80
C ARG A 208 3.09 5.03 -10.21
N SER A 209 4.34 5.48 -10.25
CA SER A 209 4.73 6.82 -9.78
C SER A 209 4.10 7.92 -10.63
N LEU A 210 3.98 7.72 -11.95
CA LEU A 210 3.31 8.66 -12.84
C LEU A 210 1.80 8.72 -12.61
N GLU A 211 1.15 7.58 -12.36
CA GLU A 211 -0.26 7.54 -11.94
C GLU A 211 -0.48 8.31 -10.64
N LEU A 212 0.39 8.09 -9.65
CA LEU A 212 0.35 8.81 -8.38
C LEU A 212 0.62 10.31 -8.55
N ALA A 213 1.59 10.69 -9.39
CA ALA A 213 1.87 12.09 -9.69
C ALA A 213 0.68 12.77 -10.38
N ALA A 214 0.00 12.08 -11.28
CA ALA A 214 -1.18 12.57 -11.97
C ALA A 214 -2.36 12.75 -11.00
N SER A 215 -2.61 11.81 -10.09
CA SER A 215 -3.66 11.95 -9.09
C SER A 215 -3.38 13.11 -8.13
N ILE A 216 -2.14 13.25 -7.67
CA ILE A 216 -1.70 14.39 -6.85
C ILE A 216 -1.88 15.71 -7.60
N SER A 217 -1.58 15.75 -8.91
CA SER A 217 -1.72 16.95 -9.73
C SER A 217 -3.17 17.38 -9.95
N ALA A 218 -4.14 16.49 -9.75
CA ALA A 218 -5.57 16.77 -9.82
C ALA A 218 -6.15 17.34 -8.51
N LEU A 219 -5.40 17.28 -7.40
CA LEU A 219 -5.83 17.83 -6.11
C LEU A 219 -5.76 19.37 -6.09
N PRO A 220 -6.50 20.03 -5.18
CA PRO A 220 -6.31 21.46 -4.89
C PRO A 220 -4.88 21.74 -4.39
N GLN A 221 -4.05 22.28 -5.29
CA GLN A 221 -2.62 22.46 -5.04
C GLN A 221 -2.29 23.40 -3.86
N PRO A 222 -3.03 24.51 -3.61
CA PRO A 222 -2.66 25.40 -2.52
C PRO A 222 -2.65 24.71 -1.14
N ALA A 223 -3.71 23.97 -0.81
CA ALA A 223 -3.81 23.25 0.47
C ALA A 223 -2.72 22.17 0.60
N LEU A 224 -2.52 21.38 -0.47
CA LEU A 224 -1.48 20.37 -0.48
C LEU A 224 -0.08 20.97 -0.21
N ARG A 225 0.23 22.10 -0.84
CA ARG A 225 1.56 22.73 -0.75
C ARG A 225 1.78 23.35 0.63
N THR A 226 0.77 23.98 1.24
CA THR A 226 0.88 24.49 2.61
C THR A 226 1.05 23.38 3.62
N ASP A 227 0.36 22.24 3.46
CA ASP A 227 0.48 21.10 4.36
C ASP A 227 1.87 20.46 4.27
N LEU A 228 2.36 20.28 3.03
CA LEU A 228 3.71 19.79 2.78
C LEU A 228 4.76 20.71 3.41
N GLU A 229 4.63 22.02 3.22
CA GLU A 229 5.54 23.01 3.77
C GLU A 229 5.50 23.05 5.30
N ALA A 230 4.29 23.01 5.90
CA ALA A 230 4.11 23.01 7.35
C ALA A 230 4.77 21.78 7.98
N ALA A 231 4.53 20.59 7.42
CA ALA A 231 5.13 19.35 7.88
C ALA A 231 6.66 19.41 7.83
N LEU A 232 7.24 19.84 6.71
CA LEU A 232 8.69 19.90 6.53
C LEU A 232 9.38 20.96 7.39
N ARG A 233 8.78 22.16 7.53
CA ARG A 233 9.35 23.25 8.34
C ARG A 233 9.16 23.03 9.84
N GLY A 234 8.05 22.41 10.23
CA GLY A 234 7.74 22.06 11.61
C GLY A 234 8.54 20.86 12.13
N PHE A 235 8.96 19.95 11.25
CA PHE A 235 9.67 18.74 11.66
C PHE A 235 10.97 19.05 12.42
N GLY A 236 11.08 18.54 13.65
CA GLY A 236 12.24 18.77 14.53
C GLY A 236 12.18 20.07 15.34
N ARG A 237 11.10 20.85 15.23
CA ARG A 237 10.78 21.96 16.14
C ARG A 237 10.01 21.45 17.36
N PRO A 238 9.98 22.21 18.48
CA PRO A 238 8.96 22.02 19.51
C PRO A 238 7.56 22.08 18.90
N LEU A 239 6.63 21.30 19.46
CA LEU A 239 5.27 21.18 18.91
C LEU A 239 4.60 22.54 18.76
N GLU A 240 4.78 23.44 19.73
CA GLU A 240 4.20 24.79 19.72
C GLU A 240 4.66 25.60 18.49
N GLN A 241 5.95 25.54 18.15
CA GLN A 241 6.48 26.21 16.96
C GLN A 241 5.98 25.56 15.67
N GLY A 242 5.82 24.22 15.67
CA GLY A 242 5.22 23.52 14.54
C GLY A 242 3.78 23.97 14.27
N LEU A 243 2.97 24.09 15.33
CA LEU A 243 1.59 24.57 15.25
C LEU A 243 1.49 26.05 14.85
N GLU A 244 2.46 26.88 15.24
CA GLU A 244 2.55 28.28 14.77
C GLU A 244 2.78 28.35 13.26
N ILE A 245 3.72 27.55 12.73
CA ILE A 245 3.99 27.43 11.29
C ILE A 245 2.75 26.93 10.55
N GLU A 246 2.10 25.87 11.05
CA GLU A 246 0.87 25.31 10.49
C GLU A 246 -0.24 26.36 10.42
N ARG A 247 -0.48 27.10 11.52
CA ARG A 247 -1.49 28.16 11.58
C ARG A 247 -1.22 29.26 10.57
N GLU A 248 0.04 29.70 10.43
CA GLU A 248 0.41 30.76 9.48
C GLU A 248 0.16 30.34 8.03
N LEU A 249 0.58 29.14 7.66
CA LEU A 249 0.39 28.59 6.32
C LEU A 249 -1.09 28.32 6.03
N PHE A 250 -1.83 27.73 6.97
CA PHE A 250 -3.26 27.49 6.81
C PHE A 250 -4.05 28.80 6.64
N ASN A 251 -3.73 29.83 7.43
CA ASN A 251 -4.38 31.14 7.30
C ASN A 251 -4.17 31.78 5.93
N SER A 252 -3.07 31.48 5.22
CA SER A 252 -2.83 31.96 3.86
C SER A 252 -3.81 31.37 2.81
N LEU A 253 -4.50 30.27 3.15
CA LEU A 253 -5.47 29.62 2.27
C LEU A 253 -6.87 30.21 2.37
N LEU A 254 -7.23 30.81 3.51
CA LEU A 254 -8.63 31.13 3.84
C LEU A 254 -9.30 32.10 2.86
N ASP A 255 -8.50 32.95 2.22
CA ASP A 255 -8.98 33.94 1.23
C ASP A 255 -8.90 33.44 -0.22
N GLN A 256 -8.38 32.23 -0.46
CA GLN A 256 -8.18 31.71 -1.81
C GLN A 256 -9.48 31.17 -2.43
N PRO A 257 -9.68 31.31 -3.76
CA PRO A 257 -10.88 30.81 -4.43
C PRO A 257 -11.14 29.30 -4.24
N GLU A 258 -10.09 28.50 -4.19
CA GLU A 258 -10.11 27.04 -4.12
C GLU A 258 -10.85 26.53 -2.89
N ILE A 259 -10.72 27.21 -1.75
CA ILE A 259 -11.44 26.81 -0.52
C ILE A 259 -12.96 26.94 -0.71
N ARG A 260 -13.41 27.95 -1.46
CA ARG A 260 -14.84 28.17 -1.74
C ARG A 260 -15.37 27.16 -2.75
N THR A 261 -14.59 26.86 -3.79
CA THR A 261 -14.94 25.85 -4.80
C THR A 261 -15.02 24.46 -4.18
N GLY A 262 -13.98 24.06 -3.42
CA GLY A 262 -13.92 22.74 -2.79
C GLY A 262 -14.99 22.54 -1.72
N THR A 263 -15.23 23.53 -0.85
CA THR A 263 -16.29 23.43 0.17
C THR A 263 -17.69 23.35 -0.46
N ARG A 264 -17.94 24.09 -1.54
CA ARG A 264 -19.20 23.98 -2.29
C ARG A 264 -19.38 22.59 -2.90
N ALA A 265 -18.37 22.09 -3.61
CA ALA A 265 -18.39 20.74 -4.19
C ALA A 265 -18.69 19.66 -3.14
N PHE A 266 -18.08 19.76 -1.96
CA PHE A 266 -18.35 18.85 -0.85
C PHE A 266 -19.80 18.93 -0.34
N VAL A 267 -20.32 20.15 -0.11
CA VAL A 267 -21.69 20.39 0.35
C VAL A 267 -22.71 19.88 -0.68
N ASP A 268 -22.46 20.16 -1.96
CA ASP A 268 -23.32 19.74 -3.07
C ASP A 268 -23.18 18.24 -3.37
N ARG A 269 -22.28 17.53 -2.66
CA ARG A 269 -21.93 16.11 -2.84
C ARG A 269 -21.37 15.80 -4.22
N ASP A 270 -20.89 16.82 -4.92
CA ASP A 270 -20.23 16.77 -6.23
C ASP A 270 -18.72 16.58 -6.03
N HIS A 271 -18.34 15.41 -5.50
CA HIS A 271 -16.93 15.08 -5.26
C HIS A 271 -16.54 13.83 -6.06
N PRO A 272 -15.34 13.77 -6.67
CA PRO A 272 -14.89 12.63 -7.48
C PRO A 272 -14.99 11.27 -6.77
N ASP A 273 -14.78 11.24 -5.45
CA ASP A 273 -14.89 10.00 -4.64
C ASP A 273 -16.33 9.52 -4.44
N ARG A 274 -17.35 10.32 -4.81
CA ARG A 274 -18.76 9.90 -4.78
C ARG A 274 -19.20 9.40 -6.15
N ILE A 275 -18.69 8.24 -6.51
CA ILE A 275 -19.18 7.49 -7.67
C ILE A 275 -20.47 6.77 -7.25
N SER A 276 -21.59 7.09 -7.90
CA SER A 276 -22.87 6.40 -7.66
C SER A 276 -22.73 4.90 -7.95
N GLY A 277 -23.04 4.05 -6.98
CA GLY A 277 -22.92 2.59 -7.09
C GLY A 277 -21.51 2.04 -6.86
N ALA A 278 -20.52 2.88 -6.54
CA ALA A 278 -19.22 2.37 -6.13
C ALA A 278 -19.27 1.80 -4.70
N PRO A 279 -18.53 0.71 -4.44
CA PRO A 279 -18.44 0.14 -3.11
C PRO A 279 -17.88 1.15 -2.11
N PRO A 280 -18.28 1.08 -0.83
CA PRO A 280 -17.76 1.94 0.22
C PRO A 280 -16.23 1.80 0.37
N LEU A 281 -15.55 2.92 0.66
CA LEU A 281 -14.09 3.02 0.80
C LEU A 281 -13.48 2.04 1.81
N TYR A 282 -14.25 1.65 2.84
CA TYR A 282 -13.87 0.57 3.75
C TYR A 282 -15.01 -0.45 3.80
N LEU A 283 -14.87 -1.45 2.92
CA LEU A 283 -15.87 -2.48 2.67
C LEU A 283 -16.29 -3.23 3.94
N PRO A 284 -15.37 -3.71 4.81
CA PRO A 284 -15.75 -4.52 5.98
C PRO A 284 -16.64 -3.78 6.98
N ALA A 285 -16.31 -2.53 7.33
CA ALA A 285 -17.14 -1.76 8.27
C ALA A 285 -18.53 -1.47 7.70
N ALA A 286 -18.63 -1.19 6.41
CA ALA A 286 -19.90 -0.94 5.77
C ALA A 286 -20.77 -2.20 5.68
N ALA A 287 -20.16 -3.36 5.44
CA ALA A 287 -20.79 -4.68 5.46
C ALA A 287 -21.26 -5.05 6.86
N TYR A 288 -20.41 -4.91 7.88
CA TYR A 288 -20.77 -5.12 9.29
C TYR A 288 -21.97 -4.26 9.72
N ALA A 289 -21.91 -2.95 9.49
CA ALA A 289 -23.00 -2.05 9.88
C ALA A 289 -24.31 -2.35 9.13
N PHE A 290 -24.22 -2.86 7.90
CA PHE A 290 -25.39 -3.31 7.15
C PHE A 290 -25.97 -4.60 7.74
N ALA A 291 -25.14 -5.61 7.97
CA ALA A 291 -25.54 -6.89 8.56
C ALA A 291 -26.11 -6.71 9.98
N GLU A 292 -25.48 -5.89 10.83
CA GLU A 292 -25.97 -5.57 12.17
C GLU A 292 -27.38 -4.95 12.12
N LYS A 293 -27.61 -4.04 11.17
CA LYS A 293 -28.94 -3.46 10.96
C LYS A 293 -29.94 -4.51 10.46
N ALA A 294 -29.54 -5.36 9.52
CA ALA A 294 -30.39 -6.40 8.93
C ALA A 294 -30.84 -7.45 9.95
N HIS A 295 -29.94 -7.86 10.86
CA HIS A 295 -30.19 -8.87 11.88
C HIS A 295 -30.66 -8.30 13.22
N ARG A 296 -30.98 -7.00 13.28
CA ARG A 296 -31.36 -6.33 14.53
C ARG A 296 -32.60 -6.97 15.16
N GLY A 297 -32.47 -7.38 16.42
CA GLY A 297 -33.56 -8.00 17.19
C GLY A 297 -33.78 -9.48 16.85
N GLN A 298 -33.01 -10.06 15.94
CA GLN A 298 -33.03 -11.51 15.70
C GLN A 298 -32.24 -12.22 16.83
N PRO A 299 -32.83 -13.25 17.47
CA PRO A 299 -32.12 -14.03 18.47
C PRO A 299 -30.97 -14.81 17.80
N GLY A 300 -29.87 -15.00 18.53
CA GLY A 300 -28.75 -15.79 18.03
C GLY A 300 -29.11 -17.24 17.73
N ARG A 301 -28.23 -17.93 16.98
CA ARG A 301 -28.41 -19.36 16.67
C ARG A 301 -28.59 -20.10 18.00
N HIS A 302 -29.65 -20.89 18.11
CA HIS A 302 -30.02 -21.62 19.34
C HIS A 302 -30.53 -20.78 20.52
N GLY A 303 -30.92 -19.51 20.30
CA GLY A 303 -31.62 -18.68 21.28
C GLY A 303 -30.71 -17.97 22.29
N GLN A 304 -29.39 -18.03 22.11
CA GLN A 304 -28.41 -17.31 22.92
C GLN A 304 -27.78 -16.18 22.11
N GLY A 305 -27.56 -15.01 22.73
CA GLY A 305 -26.91 -13.86 22.09
C GLY A 305 -27.71 -13.21 20.97
N ALA A 306 -27.05 -12.37 20.18
CA ALA A 306 -27.63 -11.72 19.01
C ALA A 306 -27.24 -12.49 17.73
N PHE A 307 -28.10 -12.51 16.72
CA PHE A 307 -27.79 -13.22 15.47
C PHE A 307 -26.50 -12.73 14.79
N ILE A 308 -26.20 -11.43 14.90
CA ILE A 308 -24.99 -10.82 14.33
C ILE A 308 -23.68 -11.42 14.86
N ASP A 309 -23.68 -12.04 16.03
CA ASP A 309 -22.48 -12.66 16.62
C ASP A 309 -21.95 -13.80 15.74
N HIS A 310 -22.83 -14.48 14.99
CA HIS A 310 -22.43 -15.55 14.08
C HIS A 310 -21.68 -15.02 12.83
N PRO A 311 -22.23 -14.11 12.02
CA PRO A 311 -21.47 -13.47 10.93
C PRO A 311 -20.15 -12.82 11.38
N VAL A 312 -20.10 -12.25 12.59
CA VAL A 312 -18.85 -11.71 13.17
C VAL A 312 -17.80 -12.80 13.38
N LEU A 313 -18.20 -13.95 13.91
CA LEU A 313 -17.29 -15.11 14.06
C LEU A 313 -16.80 -15.62 12.70
N VAL A 314 -17.69 -15.74 11.71
CA VAL A 314 -17.33 -16.18 10.35
C VAL A 314 -16.33 -15.21 9.71
N ALA A 315 -16.54 -13.91 9.85
CA ALA A 315 -15.62 -12.89 9.34
C ALA A 315 -14.24 -12.98 10.01
N ARG A 316 -14.19 -13.19 11.33
CA ARG A 316 -12.94 -13.39 12.05
C ARG A 316 -12.16 -14.60 11.53
N ILE A 317 -12.81 -15.76 11.42
CA ILE A 317 -12.19 -16.99 10.90
C ILE A 317 -11.71 -16.77 9.46
N THR A 318 -12.51 -16.09 8.64
CA THR A 318 -12.17 -15.76 7.25
C THR A 318 -10.85 -14.98 7.18
N VAL A 319 -10.67 -13.96 8.02
CA VAL A 319 -9.44 -13.14 8.08
C VAL A 319 -8.26 -13.94 8.63
N GLU A 320 -8.47 -14.73 9.71
CA GLU A 320 -7.42 -15.59 10.30
C GLU A 320 -6.84 -16.59 9.30
N HIS A 321 -7.64 -17.02 8.32
CA HIS A 321 -7.24 -17.93 7.25
C HIS A 321 -6.89 -17.25 5.92
N GLY A 322 -6.59 -15.94 5.95
CA GLY A 322 -6.01 -15.22 4.82
C GLY A 322 -7.02 -14.56 3.87
N GLY A 323 -8.26 -14.35 4.32
CA GLY A 323 -9.27 -13.59 3.59
C GLY A 323 -8.91 -12.12 3.47
N ASP A 324 -9.15 -11.56 2.29
CA ASP A 324 -9.06 -10.12 2.05
C ASP A 324 -10.33 -9.38 2.56
N GLU A 325 -10.33 -8.05 2.48
CA GLU A 325 -11.46 -7.22 2.90
C GLU A 325 -12.77 -7.56 2.18
N PHE A 326 -12.68 -8.09 0.95
CA PHE A 326 -13.85 -8.49 0.18
C PHE A 326 -14.45 -9.79 0.72
N ALA A 327 -13.61 -10.79 1.03
CA ALA A 327 -14.05 -12.02 1.68
C ALA A 327 -14.58 -11.76 3.10
N GLU A 328 -13.93 -10.89 3.87
CA GLU A 328 -14.43 -10.46 5.20
C GLU A 328 -15.81 -9.81 5.09
N SER A 329 -16.00 -8.93 4.12
CA SER A 329 -17.29 -8.27 3.87
C SER A 329 -18.38 -9.26 3.47
N ALA A 330 -18.06 -10.22 2.60
CA ALA A 330 -18.97 -11.29 2.23
C ALA A 330 -19.32 -12.17 3.45
N ALA A 331 -18.39 -12.41 4.36
CA ALA A 331 -18.64 -13.13 5.61
C ALA A 331 -19.61 -12.39 6.54
N TYR A 332 -19.59 -11.06 6.62
CA TYR A 332 -20.64 -10.33 7.34
C TYR A 332 -22.01 -10.45 6.66
N LEU A 333 -22.04 -10.53 5.34
CA LEU A 333 -23.27 -10.49 4.54
C LEU A 333 -23.87 -11.86 4.23
N HIS A 334 -23.14 -12.96 4.46
CA HIS A 334 -23.49 -14.29 3.93
C HIS A 334 -24.90 -14.79 4.31
N ASP A 335 -25.36 -14.45 5.52
CA ASP A 335 -26.69 -14.84 6.03
C ASP A 335 -27.77 -13.76 5.83
N THR A 336 -27.43 -12.57 5.28
CA THR A 336 -28.38 -11.45 5.20
C THR A 336 -29.54 -11.72 4.24
N VAL A 337 -29.27 -12.28 3.06
CA VAL A 337 -30.31 -12.59 2.07
C VAL A 337 -31.15 -13.81 2.48
N GLU A 338 -30.56 -14.79 3.16
CA GLU A 338 -31.26 -16.00 3.59
C GLU A 338 -32.07 -15.82 4.89
N LYS A 339 -31.60 -14.97 5.81
CA LYS A 339 -32.11 -14.88 7.19
C LYS A 339 -32.63 -13.49 7.59
N ALA A 340 -32.55 -12.49 6.73
CA ALA A 340 -33.12 -11.16 6.97
C ALA A 340 -33.99 -10.70 5.80
N ASP A 341 -34.73 -9.59 6.00
CA ASP A 341 -35.54 -8.94 4.97
C ASP A 341 -34.63 -8.06 4.07
N VAL A 342 -33.65 -8.70 3.43
CA VAL A 342 -32.65 -8.09 2.54
C VAL A 342 -32.71 -8.81 1.20
N THR A 343 -32.82 -8.05 0.12
CA THR A 343 -32.83 -8.58 -1.25
C THR A 343 -31.43 -8.58 -1.87
N ALA A 344 -31.24 -9.34 -2.94
CA ALA A 344 -30.00 -9.28 -3.72
C ALA A 344 -29.77 -7.87 -4.32
N GLU A 345 -30.84 -7.19 -4.68
CA GLU A 345 -30.81 -5.81 -5.20
C GLU A 345 -30.32 -4.82 -4.15
N ASP A 346 -30.62 -5.03 -2.86
CA ASP A 346 -30.10 -4.19 -1.77
C ASP A 346 -28.58 -4.35 -1.61
N ILE A 347 -28.07 -5.57 -1.80
CA ILE A 347 -26.61 -5.84 -1.79
C ILE A 347 -25.95 -5.18 -3.00
N ASP A 348 -26.52 -5.33 -4.19
CA ASP A 348 -26.00 -4.72 -5.42
C ASP A 348 -25.93 -3.20 -5.31
N ALA A 349 -27.03 -2.57 -4.89
CA ALA A 349 -27.12 -1.12 -4.78
C ALA A 349 -26.08 -0.51 -3.83
N LYS A 350 -25.61 -1.29 -2.83
CA LYS A 350 -24.69 -0.80 -1.80
C LYS A 350 -23.25 -1.27 -1.97
N PHE A 351 -23.03 -2.48 -2.49
CA PHE A 351 -21.72 -3.13 -2.53
C PHE A 351 -21.32 -3.57 -3.95
N GLY A 352 -22.20 -3.38 -4.92
CA GLY A 352 -21.97 -3.71 -6.33
C GLY A 352 -22.27 -5.16 -6.70
N PRO A 353 -22.25 -5.47 -8.00
CA PRO A 353 -22.72 -6.74 -8.54
C PRO A 353 -21.82 -7.93 -8.16
N GLU A 354 -20.51 -7.71 -8.01
CA GLU A 354 -19.58 -8.78 -7.61
C GLU A 354 -19.87 -9.27 -6.18
N MET A 355 -20.16 -8.35 -5.25
CA MET A 355 -20.53 -8.71 -3.87
C MET A 355 -21.90 -9.38 -3.84
N ARG A 356 -22.87 -8.89 -4.63
CA ARG A 356 -24.19 -9.52 -4.78
C ARG A 356 -24.04 -10.98 -5.19
N ASP A 357 -23.27 -11.25 -6.26
CA ASP A 357 -23.13 -12.60 -6.81
C ASP A 357 -22.45 -13.55 -5.81
N LEU A 358 -21.46 -13.04 -5.05
CA LEU A 358 -20.80 -13.79 -4.00
C LEU A 358 -21.74 -14.12 -2.82
N VAL A 359 -22.53 -13.14 -2.34
CA VAL A 359 -23.50 -13.35 -1.25
C VAL A 359 -24.61 -14.33 -1.67
N ILE A 360 -25.08 -14.25 -2.91
CA ILE A 360 -26.04 -15.23 -3.46
C ILE A 360 -25.43 -16.64 -3.45
N ALA A 361 -24.19 -16.79 -3.92
CA ALA A 361 -23.51 -18.08 -3.96
C ALA A 361 -23.34 -18.72 -2.57
N LEU A 362 -23.22 -17.91 -1.52
CA LEU A 362 -23.10 -18.34 -0.12
C LEU A 362 -24.43 -18.71 0.56
N GLY A 363 -25.57 -18.34 -0.04
CA GLY A 363 -26.90 -18.69 0.44
C GLY A 363 -27.48 -19.95 -0.23
N GLN A 364 -28.39 -20.66 0.44
CA GLN A 364 -29.11 -21.80 -0.17
C GLN A 364 -30.24 -21.34 -1.10
N ASP A 365 -30.47 -22.07 -2.21
CA ASP A 365 -31.61 -21.81 -3.09
C ASP A 365 -32.92 -22.32 -2.43
N PRO A 366 -33.86 -21.43 -2.07
CA PRO A 366 -35.13 -21.84 -1.46
C PRO A 366 -36.06 -22.57 -2.44
N GLY A 367 -35.83 -22.47 -3.75
CA GLY A 367 -36.62 -23.14 -4.80
C GLY A 367 -36.38 -24.64 -4.89
N ILE A 368 -35.27 -25.16 -4.35
CA ILE A 368 -34.95 -26.59 -4.36
C ILE A 368 -35.55 -27.27 -3.14
N SER A 369 -36.64 -28.02 -3.33
CA SER A 369 -37.37 -28.65 -2.22
C SER A 369 -36.60 -29.81 -1.57
N ASP A 370 -35.92 -30.64 -2.35
CA ASP A 370 -35.10 -31.73 -1.83
C ASP A 370 -33.85 -31.21 -1.10
N ARG A 371 -33.62 -31.72 0.12
CA ARG A 371 -32.55 -31.21 0.98
C ARG A 371 -31.16 -31.65 0.54
N ALA A 372 -31.02 -32.84 -0.04
CA ALA A 372 -29.75 -33.33 -0.52
C ALA A 372 -29.35 -32.61 -1.81
N GLU A 373 -30.32 -32.42 -2.71
CA GLU A 373 -30.17 -31.65 -3.95
C GLU A 373 -29.78 -30.19 -3.65
N ARG A 374 -30.51 -29.52 -2.74
CA ARG A 374 -30.21 -28.12 -2.36
C ARG A 374 -28.80 -27.94 -1.82
N ARG A 375 -28.30 -28.93 -1.09
CA ARG A 375 -26.95 -28.88 -0.54
C ARG A 375 -25.88 -29.17 -1.59
N ALA A 376 -26.15 -30.09 -2.52
CA ALA A 376 -25.29 -30.33 -3.65
C ALA A 376 -25.18 -29.08 -4.53
N ASP A 377 -26.30 -28.42 -4.81
CA ASP A 377 -26.36 -27.13 -5.49
C ASP A 377 -25.53 -26.06 -4.76
N HIS A 378 -25.76 -25.87 -3.46
CA HIS A 378 -25.03 -24.87 -2.68
C HIS A 378 -23.51 -25.07 -2.77
N ARG A 379 -23.01 -26.30 -2.60
CA ARG A 379 -21.58 -26.60 -2.77
C ARG A 379 -21.08 -26.32 -4.18
N HIS A 380 -21.88 -26.63 -5.19
CA HIS A 380 -21.54 -26.35 -6.57
C HIS A 380 -21.41 -24.84 -6.83
N ARG A 381 -22.38 -24.04 -6.37
CA ARG A 381 -22.34 -22.57 -6.51
C ARG A 381 -21.16 -21.95 -5.78
N VAL A 382 -20.85 -22.41 -4.57
CA VAL A 382 -19.65 -21.97 -3.82
C VAL A 382 -18.37 -22.31 -4.58
N ALA A 383 -18.24 -23.54 -5.09
CA ALA A 383 -17.06 -23.96 -5.85
C ALA A 383 -16.87 -23.13 -7.14
N VAL A 384 -17.97 -22.79 -7.83
CA VAL A 384 -17.95 -21.97 -9.05
C VAL A 384 -17.65 -20.50 -8.75
N ALA A 385 -18.09 -19.98 -7.60
CA ALA A 385 -17.85 -18.60 -7.19
C ALA A 385 -16.40 -18.31 -6.75
N GLY A 386 -15.56 -19.35 -6.62
CA GLY A 386 -14.11 -19.22 -6.46
C GLY A 386 -13.61 -19.18 -5.01
N GLU A 387 -12.34 -18.81 -4.85
CA GLU A 387 -11.60 -18.96 -3.59
C GLU A 387 -12.21 -18.18 -2.42
N ARG A 388 -12.68 -16.95 -2.64
CA ARG A 388 -13.34 -16.15 -1.60
C ARG A 388 -14.61 -16.82 -1.09
N ALA A 389 -15.42 -17.40 -1.98
CA ALA A 389 -16.63 -18.12 -1.60
C ALA A 389 -16.31 -19.37 -0.79
N LEU A 390 -15.32 -20.16 -1.23
CA LEU A 390 -14.84 -21.35 -0.53
C LEU A 390 -14.35 -21.03 0.87
N LEU A 391 -13.56 -19.96 1.02
CA LEU A 391 -13.05 -19.51 2.30
C LEU A 391 -14.18 -19.14 3.27
N VAL A 392 -15.12 -18.30 2.84
CA VAL A 392 -16.25 -17.87 3.69
C VAL A 392 -17.15 -19.06 4.03
N TYR A 393 -17.47 -19.92 3.05
CA TYR A 393 -18.29 -21.11 3.26
C TYR A 393 -17.68 -22.06 4.29
N LEU A 394 -16.38 -22.37 4.17
CA LEU A 394 -15.68 -23.23 5.12
C LEU A 394 -15.53 -22.56 6.50
N SER A 395 -15.40 -21.24 6.54
CA SER A 395 -15.38 -20.48 7.80
C SER A 395 -16.71 -20.56 8.55
N ASP A 396 -17.86 -20.52 7.87
CA ASP A 396 -19.19 -20.77 8.47
C ASP A 396 -19.30 -22.20 9.02
N ARG A 397 -18.71 -23.20 8.31
CA ARG A 397 -18.66 -24.57 8.83
C ARG A 397 -17.82 -24.67 10.09
N LEU A 398 -16.63 -24.07 10.12
CA LEU A 398 -15.79 -24.06 11.32
C LEU A 398 -16.51 -23.39 12.49
N ALA A 399 -17.11 -22.21 12.28
CA ALA A 399 -17.91 -21.51 13.28
C ALA A 399 -19.06 -22.40 13.83
N GLY A 400 -19.75 -23.13 12.94
CA GLY A 400 -20.80 -24.06 13.34
C GLY A 400 -20.31 -25.27 14.16
N ILE A 401 -19.12 -25.79 13.84
CA ILE A 401 -18.49 -26.89 14.58
C ILE A 401 -18.04 -26.41 15.96
N GLU A 402 -17.39 -25.25 16.04
CA GLU A 402 -16.94 -24.67 17.32
C GLU A 402 -18.11 -24.38 18.25
N ALA A 403 -19.19 -23.79 17.74
CA ALA A 403 -20.40 -23.55 18.52
C ALA A 403 -21.03 -24.86 19.03
N MET A 404 -20.93 -25.97 18.27
CA MET A 404 -21.41 -27.26 18.75
C MET A 404 -20.53 -27.84 19.85
N LEU A 405 -19.21 -27.78 19.67
CA LEU A 405 -18.25 -28.25 20.67
C LEU A 405 -18.46 -27.52 22.00
N GLU A 406 -18.60 -26.19 21.96
CA GLU A 406 -18.84 -25.37 23.14
C GLU A 406 -20.11 -25.80 23.89
N ARG A 407 -21.20 -26.08 23.17
CA ARG A 407 -22.46 -26.54 23.77
C ARG A 407 -22.34 -27.90 24.44
N ILE A 408 -21.69 -28.85 23.79
CA ILE A 408 -21.45 -30.18 24.37
C ILE A 408 -20.58 -30.06 25.63
N GLU A 409 -19.54 -29.21 25.58
CA GLU A 409 -18.62 -28.99 26.70
C GLU A 409 -19.26 -28.25 27.88
N THR A 410 -20.29 -27.45 27.61
CA THR A 410 -21.09 -26.76 28.63
C THR A 410 -22.27 -27.59 29.16
N GLY A 411 -22.45 -28.82 28.65
CA GLY A 411 -23.32 -29.83 29.23
C GLY A 411 -24.59 -30.17 28.44
N ASP A 412 -24.76 -29.66 27.22
CA ASP A 412 -25.89 -30.05 26.36
C ASP A 412 -25.71 -31.49 25.85
N ASP A 413 -26.81 -32.27 25.77
CA ASP A 413 -26.80 -33.65 25.27
C ASP A 413 -26.55 -33.69 23.75
N PRO A 414 -25.46 -34.33 23.27
CA PRO A 414 -25.16 -34.43 21.83
C PRO A 414 -26.27 -35.05 20.97
N SER A 415 -27.10 -35.91 21.54
CA SER A 415 -28.23 -36.54 20.83
C SER A 415 -29.35 -35.54 20.56
N GLU A 416 -29.66 -34.68 21.53
CA GLU A 416 -30.62 -33.57 21.37
C GLU A 416 -30.13 -32.52 20.37
N LEU A 417 -28.81 -32.38 20.22
CA LEU A 417 -28.17 -31.49 19.24
C LEU A 417 -28.12 -32.05 17.81
N GLU A 418 -28.58 -33.29 17.59
CA GLU A 418 -28.36 -34.04 16.35
C GLU A 418 -26.87 -34.09 15.92
N ALA A 419 -25.95 -34.18 16.89
CA ALA A 419 -24.51 -34.00 16.64
C ALA A 419 -23.95 -35.02 15.63
N ASN A 420 -24.34 -36.30 15.72
CA ASN A 420 -23.97 -37.35 14.76
C ASN A 420 -24.38 -37.00 13.33
N ARG A 421 -25.59 -36.46 13.16
CA ARG A 421 -26.11 -36.05 11.87
C ARG A 421 -25.31 -34.89 11.31
N ARG A 422 -25.07 -33.85 12.13
CA ARG A 422 -24.29 -32.66 11.72
C ARG A 422 -22.82 -32.97 11.44
N LEU A 423 -22.19 -33.85 12.21
CA LEU A 423 -20.82 -34.35 11.94
C LEU A 423 -20.71 -34.92 10.52
N GLY A 424 -21.60 -35.86 10.17
CA GLY A 424 -21.61 -36.44 8.82
C GLY A 424 -21.90 -35.41 7.73
N LEU A 425 -22.77 -34.44 8.03
CA LEU A 425 -23.02 -33.32 7.13
C LEU A 425 -21.74 -32.49 6.90
N TRP A 426 -21.00 -32.11 7.93
CA TRP A 426 -19.80 -31.28 7.80
C TRP A 426 -18.63 -32.01 7.15
N ARG A 427 -18.39 -33.28 7.48
CA ARG A 427 -17.38 -34.10 6.78
C ARG A 427 -17.66 -34.17 5.28
N GLY A 428 -18.92 -34.39 4.89
CA GLY A 428 -19.32 -34.41 3.49
C GLY A 428 -19.16 -33.08 2.75
N ASP A 429 -19.16 -31.93 3.46
CA ASP A 429 -18.86 -30.63 2.84
C ASP A 429 -17.37 -30.46 2.56
N VAL A 430 -16.52 -30.85 3.52
CA VAL A 430 -15.05 -30.77 3.36
C VAL A 430 -14.58 -31.72 2.26
N GLU A 431 -15.08 -32.96 2.25
CA GLU A 431 -14.73 -33.95 1.22
C GLU A 431 -15.12 -33.48 -0.18
N ALA A 432 -16.35 -32.97 -0.35
CA ALA A 432 -16.86 -32.51 -1.64
C ALA A 432 -16.08 -31.32 -2.20
N LEU A 433 -15.45 -30.51 -1.34
CA LEU A 433 -14.69 -29.32 -1.74
C LEU A 433 -13.17 -29.55 -1.77
N SER A 434 -12.68 -30.73 -1.40
CA SER A 434 -11.25 -31.06 -1.41
C SER A 434 -10.57 -30.86 -2.77
N GLY A 435 -11.30 -31.03 -3.88
CA GLY A 435 -10.81 -30.82 -5.25
C GLY A 435 -10.73 -29.35 -5.70
N THR A 436 -11.16 -28.40 -4.86
CA THR A 436 -11.27 -26.97 -5.21
C THR A 436 -10.12 -26.10 -4.68
N SER A 437 -9.04 -26.73 -4.22
CA SER A 437 -7.88 -26.08 -3.59
C SER A 437 -8.22 -25.11 -2.44
N PRO A 438 -9.02 -25.53 -1.44
CA PRO A 438 -9.33 -24.70 -0.28
C PRO A 438 -8.06 -24.35 0.53
N PRO A 439 -8.08 -23.26 1.33
CA PRO A 439 -6.95 -22.86 2.17
C PRO A 439 -6.49 -24.02 3.07
N PRO A 440 -5.24 -24.52 2.92
CA PRO A 440 -4.81 -25.75 3.60
C PRO A 440 -4.91 -25.66 5.13
N GLY A 441 -4.64 -24.48 5.70
CA GLY A 441 -4.76 -24.24 7.15
C GLY A 441 -6.19 -24.39 7.66
N LEU A 442 -7.17 -23.82 6.96
CA LEU A 442 -8.58 -23.89 7.35
C LEU A 442 -9.12 -25.32 7.30
N VAL A 443 -8.76 -26.08 6.26
CA VAL A 443 -9.16 -27.48 6.13
C VAL A 443 -8.59 -28.34 7.25
N ALA A 444 -7.33 -28.08 7.64
CA ALA A 444 -6.69 -28.77 8.74
C ALA A 444 -7.40 -28.49 10.08
N ASP A 445 -7.72 -27.21 10.35
CA ASP A 445 -8.47 -26.84 11.56
C ASP A 445 -9.87 -27.47 11.58
N ILE A 446 -10.63 -27.39 10.49
CA ILE A 446 -11.94 -28.04 10.40
C ILE A 446 -11.83 -29.53 10.68
N SER A 447 -10.85 -30.21 10.09
CA SER A 447 -10.65 -31.65 10.29
C SER A 447 -10.37 -31.98 11.75
N ASP A 448 -9.49 -31.22 12.40
CA ASP A 448 -9.18 -31.37 13.83
C ASP A 448 -10.40 -31.17 14.74
N ARG A 449 -11.23 -30.16 14.46
CA ARG A 449 -12.46 -29.90 15.24
C ARG A 449 -13.52 -30.98 14.99
N LEU A 450 -13.64 -31.50 13.78
CA LEU A 450 -14.52 -32.64 13.47
C LEU A 450 -14.09 -33.91 14.20
N ASP A 451 -12.78 -34.20 14.23
CA ASP A 451 -12.24 -35.35 14.97
C ASP A 451 -12.46 -35.20 16.48
N ARG A 452 -12.34 -33.98 17.02
CA ARG A 452 -12.69 -33.68 18.41
C ARG A 452 -14.17 -33.93 18.68
N LEU A 453 -15.04 -33.45 17.80
CA LEU A 453 -16.48 -33.64 17.93
C LEU A 453 -16.84 -35.14 17.91
N GLU A 454 -16.27 -35.91 17.00
CA GLU A 454 -16.48 -37.36 16.93
C GLU A 454 -16.10 -38.09 18.23
N ARG A 455 -15.01 -37.66 18.88
CA ARG A 455 -14.61 -38.20 20.19
C ARG A 455 -15.57 -37.86 21.33
N LEU A 456 -16.26 -36.71 21.26
CA LEU A 456 -17.21 -36.28 22.30
C LEU A 456 -18.59 -36.94 22.17
N ILE A 457 -18.97 -37.34 20.95
CA ILE A 457 -20.27 -37.98 20.69
C ILE A 457 -20.23 -39.51 20.74
N SER A 458 -19.04 -40.10 20.72
CA SER A 458 -18.79 -41.54 20.87
C SER A 458 -18.67 -41.92 22.34
#